data_AF-A0A535U3Z6-F1
#
_entry.id   AF-A0A535U3Z6-F1
#
_cell.length_a   1.000
_cell.length_b   1.000
_cell.length_c   1.000
_cell.angle_alpha   90.00
_cell.angle_beta   90.00
_cell.angle_gamma   90.00
#
_symmetry.space_group_name_H-M   'P 1'
#
loop_
_entity.id
_entity.type
_entity.pdbx_description
1 polymer ?
#
loop_
_entity_poly.entity_id
_entity_poly.type
_entity_poly.pdbx_seq_one_letter_code
_entity_poly.pdbx_strand_id
1 'polypeptide(L)'
;DLRAIPWVFAWMQNRHLLPAWYGAGSAFSDFAKRPGGLECLRDMYQRWLFFRSLVDNLQMVLAKADMRIARQYATLVSDEGERNRLFSIIEAEFTRAHDAVLQITGQATVLERQPQLLASLGLRDPYIDPMSYFQVRLLRELRRLPAGDPRRAAHLQAVLRTINGIAAGLQNTG
;
A
#
# COMPACT_ATOMS: atom_id res chain seq x y z
N ASP A 1 -19.73 6.00 10.73
CA ASP A 1 -19.04 4.72 11.04
C ASP A 1 -18.56 4.08 9.75
N LEU A 2 -17.30 3.64 9.67
CA LEU A 2 -16.70 3.12 8.43
C LEU A 2 -16.57 1.59 8.52
N ARG A 3 -17.19 0.85 7.59
CA ARG A 3 -17.10 -0.62 7.56
C ARG A 3 -15.73 -1.08 7.05
N ALA A 4 -15.32 -2.28 7.46
CA ALA A 4 -14.01 -2.87 7.11
C ALA A 4 -13.75 -2.94 5.59
N ILE A 5 -14.74 -3.34 4.79
CA ILE A 5 -14.58 -3.44 3.33
C ILE A 5 -14.31 -2.06 2.70
N PRO A 6 -15.16 -1.03 2.87
CA PRO A 6 -14.86 0.33 2.39
C PRO A 6 -13.52 0.89 2.87
N TRP A 7 -13.13 0.59 4.11
CA TRP A 7 -11.86 1.02 4.67
C TRP A 7 -10.66 0.44 3.90
N VAL A 8 -10.56 -0.89 3.83
CA VAL A 8 -9.46 -1.58 3.14
C VAL A 8 -9.47 -1.22 1.65
N PHE A 9 -10.65 -1.21 1.04
CA PHE A 9 -10.79 -0.92 -0.38
C PHE A 9 -10.30 0.48 -0.76
N ALA A 10 -10.56 1.50 0.06
CA ALA A 10 -10.09 2.86 -0.20
C ALA A 10 -8.54 2.95 -0.23
N TRP A 11 -7.87 2.26 0.69
CA TRP A 11 -6.39 2.23 0.76
C TRP A 11 -5.75 1.31 -0.28
N MET A 12 -6.48 0.29 -0.76
CA MET A 12 -6.07 -0.50 -1.92
C MET A 12 -6.04 0.40 -3.17
N GLN A 13 -7.12 1.16 -3.41
CA GLN A 13 -7.26 1.99 -4.61
C GLN A 13 -6.15 3.04 -4.76
N ASN A 14 -5.69 3.62 -3.64
CA ASN A 14 -4.65 4.65 -3.65
C ASN A 14 -3.23 4.10 -3.48
N ARG A 15 -3.02 2.78 -3.63
CA ARG A 15 -1.73 2.07 -3.52
C ARG A 15 -0.97 2.27 -2.19
N HIS A 16 -1.63 2.78 -1.15
CA HIS A 16 -1.01 2.83 0.17
C HIS A 16 -1.07 1.47 0.86
N LEU A 17 -2.20 0.76 0.76
CA LEU A 17 -2.49 -0.48 1.51
C LEU A 17 -2.28 -0.34 3.03
N LEU A 18 -2.45 0.90 3.54
CA LEU A 18 -2.11 1.32 4.90
C LEU A 18 -2.56 0.33 6.01
N PRO A 19 -3.81 -0.20 6.01
CA PRO A 19 -4.29 -1.04 7.10
C PRO A 19 -3.55 -2.37 7.25
N ALA A 20 -2.83 -2.81 6.22
CA ALA A 20 -2.21 -4.12 6.19
C ALA A 20 -0.73 -4.12 6.64
N TRP A 21 -0.12 -2.95 6.87
CA TRP A 21 1.29 -2.86 7.30
C TRP A 21 1.58 -1.73 8.31
N TYR A 22 0.72 -0.72 8.43
CA TYR A 22 1.01 0.44 9.27
C TYR A 22 1.15 0.04 10.74
N GLY A 23 2.26 0.44 11.37
CA GLY A 23 2.61 0.11 12.75
C GLY A 23 3.54 -1.12 12.89
N ALA A 24 3.59 -2.00 11.88
CA ALA A 24 4.49 -3.16 11.91
C ALA A 24 5.96 -2.73 11.90
N GLY A 25 6.30 -1.68 11.14
CA GLY A 25 7.67 -1.17 11.05
C GLY A 25 8.15 -0.61 12.38
N SER A 26 7.36 0.24 13.03
CA SER A 26 7.66 0.75 14.36
C SER A 26 7.77 -0.39 15.38
N ALA A 27 6.80 -1.31 15.42
CA ALA A 27 6.81 -2.41 16.38
C ALA A 27 8.05 -3.32 16.24
N PHE A 28 8.38 -3.73 15.01
CA PHE A 28 9.55 -4.57 14.76
C PHE A 28 10.87 -3.84 14.97
N SER A 29 10.98 -2.60 14.49
CA SER A 29 12.20 -1.80 14.67
C SER A 29 12.48 -1.54 16.15
N ASP A 30 11.46 -1.20 16.95
CA ASP A 30 11.63 -0.93 18.37
C ASP A 30 11.93 -2.18 19.19
N PHE A 31 11.34 -3.33 18.81
CA PHE A 31 11.69 -4.60 19.44
C PHE A 31 13.12 -5.03 19.08
N ALA A 32 13.52 -4.88 17.81
CA ALA A 32 14.85 -5.25 17.33
C ALA A 32 16.00 -4.48 18.01
N LYS A 33 15.75 -3.24 18.47
CA LYS A 33 16.72 -2.43 19.22
C LYS A 33 17.02 -2.97 20.63
N ARG A 34 16.18 -3.86 21.17
CA ARG A 34 16.41 -4.47 22.49
C ARG A 34 17.55 -5.50 22.40
N PRO A 35 18.31 -5.75 23.48
CA PRO A 35 19.33 -6.79 23.49
C PRO A 35 18.74 -8.15 23.09
N GLY A 36 19.26 -8.76 22.01
CA GLY A 36 18.77 -10.04 21.47
C GLY A 36 17.45 -9.96 20.69
N GLY A 37 16.89 -8.76 20.49
CA GLY A 37 15.56 -8.57 19.90
C GLY A 37 15.49 -9.00 18.43
N LEU A 38 16.48 -8.62 17.63
CA LEU A 38 16.53 -8.99 16.21
C LEU A 38 16.75 -10.51 16.04
N GLU A 39 17.62 -11.10 16.84
CA GLU A 39 17.88 -12.55 16.84
C GLU A 39 16.60 -13.32 17.21
N CYS A 40 15.84 -12.83 18.19
CA CYS A 40 14.55 -13.40 18.55
C CYS A 40 13.54 -13.33 17.39
N LEU A 41 13.39 -12.18 16.71
CA LEU A 41 12.50 -12.07 15.55
C LEU A 41 12.92 -12.99 14.39
N ARG A 42 14.22 -13.12 14.15
CA ARG A 42 14.78 -14.06 13.16
C ARG A 42 14.47 -15.51 13.52
N ASP A 43 14.66 -15.89 14.78
CA ASP A 43 14.35 -17.24 15.26
C ASP A 43 12.85 -17.54 15.16
N MET A 44 11.99 -16.57 15.53
CA MET A 44 10.55 -16.66 15.34
C MET A 44 10.19 -16.86 13.87
N TYR A 45 10.80 -16.12 12.95
CA TYR A 45 10.53 -16.29 11.52
C TYR A 45 10.94 -17.68 11.01
N GLN A 46 12.06 -18.21 11.52
CA GLN A 46 12.58 -19.52 11.15
C GLN A 46 11.83 -20.69 11.79
N ARG A 47 11.29 -20.55 13.01
CA ARG A 47 10.79 -21.69 13.80
C ARG A 47 9.31 -21.61 14.14
N TRP A 48 8.70 -20.43 14.06
CA TRP A 48 7.30 -20.23 14.41
C TRP A 48 6.44 -19.95 13.18
N LEU A 49 5.62 -20.94 12.81
CA LEU A 49 4.78 -20.89 11.60
C LEU A 49 3.89 -19.65 11.54
N PHE A 50 3.23 -19.28 12.64
CA PHE A 50 2.36 -18.10 12.68
C PHE A 50 3.14 -16.81 12.36
N PHE A 51 4.28 -16.60 13.01
CA PHE A 51 5.09 -15.41 12.78
C PHE A 51 5.68 -15.39 11.37
N ARG A 52 6.09 -16.54 10.85
CA ARG A 52 6.50 -16.68 9.45
C ARG A 52 5.40 -16.23 8.49
N SER A 53 4.19 -16.76 8.64
CA SER A 53 3.05 -16.38 7.79
C SER A 53 2.69 -14.91 7.89
N LEU A 54 2.81 -14.31 9.08
CA LEU A 54 2.60 -12.88 9.29
C LEU A 54 3.62 -12.06 8.50
N VAL A 55 4.91 -12.37 8.62
CA VAL A 55 5.98 -11.65 7.92
C VAL A 55 5.91 -11.88 6.40
N ASP A 56 5.55 -13.08 5.96
CA ASP A 56 5.35 -13.38 4.53
C ASP A 56 4.16 -12.60 3.94
N ASN A 57 3.07 -12.42 4.70
CA ASN A 57 1.96 -11.57 4.30
C ASN A 57 2.41 -10.09 4.21
N LEU A 58 3.15 -9.60 5.20
CA LEU A 58 3.72 -8.24 5.17
C LEU A 58 4.59 -8.02 3.93
N GLN A 59 5.45 -8.98 3.56
CA GLN A 59 6.24 -8.90 2.33
C GLN A 59 5.35 -8.72 1.09
N MET A 60 4.28 -9.50 0.98
CA MET A 60 3.35 -9.43 -0.15
C MET A 60 2.65 -8.07 -0.21
N VAL A 61 2.17 -7.55 0.92
CA VAL A 61 1.48 -6.26 0.98
C VAL A 61 2.44 -5.12 0.65
N LEU A 62 3.65 -5.14 1.21
CA LEU A 62 4.69 -4.13 0.94
C LEU A 62 5.10 -4.12 -0.54
N ALA A 63 5.17 -5.29 -1.19
CA ALA A 63 5.45 -5.39 -2.62
C ALA A 63 4.32 -4.82 -3.51
N LYS A 64 3.07 -4.82 -3.04
CA LYS A 64 1.92 -4.27 -3.79
C LYS A 64 1.71 -2.77 -3.60
N ALA A 65 2.14 -2.25 -2.46
CA ALA A 65 2.09 -0.83 -2.15
C ALA A 65 3.10 -0.06 -3.02
N ASP A 66 2.70 1.12 -3.49
CA ASP A 66 3.57 1.99 -4.29
C ASP A 66 3.47 3.42 -3.75
N MET A 67 4.53 3.86 -3.05
CA MET A 67 4.58 5.19 -2.45
C MET A 67 4.66 6.32 -3.48
N ARG A 68 5.11 6.04 -4.71
CA ARG A 68 5.15 7.03 -5.81
C ARG A 68 3.73 7.34 -6.28
N ILE A 69 2.92 6.30 -6.48
CA ILE A 69 1.49 6.44 -6.83
C ILE A 69 0.71 7.01 -5.64
N ALA A 70 0.93 6.50 -4.44
CA ALA A 70 0.35 7.02 -3.21
C ALA A 70 0.51 8.54 -3.09
N ARG A 71 1.71 9.05 -3.40
CA ARG A 71 2.01 10.49 -3.41
C ARG A 71 1.15 11.26 -4.41
N GLN A 72 0.85 10.69 -5.58
CA GLN A 72 -0.05 11.31 -6.54
C GLN A 72 -1.47 11.44 -6.00
N TYR A 73 -1.99 10.41 -5.32
CA TYR A 73 -3.29 10.52 -4.65
C TYR A 73 -3.29 11.57 -3.54
N ALA A 74 -2.19 11.70 -2.80
CA ALA A 74 -2.06 12.73 -1.77
C ALA A 74 -2.19 14.16 -2.33
N THR A 75 -1.82 14.40 -3.60
CA THR A 75 -2.01 15.70 -4.26
C THR A 75 -3.49 16.09 -4.46
N LEU A 76 -4.43 15.19 -4.19
CA LEU A 76 -5.87 15.50 -4.18
C LEU A 76 -6.33 16.19 -2.88
N VAL A 77 -5.45 16.25 -1.87
CA VAL A 77 -5.66 17.04 -0.65
C VAL A 77 -5.22 18.48 -0.92
N SER A 78 -6.12 19.43 -0.67
CA SER A 78 -5.91 20.86 -0.98
C SER A 78 -4.95 21.54 -0.02
N ASP A 79 -4.94 21.13 1.25
CA ASP A 79 -4.00 21.64 2.25
C ASP A 79 -2.63 20.98 2.04
N GLU A 80 -1.67 21.76 1.56
CA GLU A 80 -0.32 21.27 1.29
C GLU A 80 0.47 20.94 2.55
N GLY A 81 0.24 21.68 3.64
CA GLY A 81 0.91 21.47 4.91
C GLY A 81 0.50 20.14 5.53
N GLU A 82 -0.80 19.90 5.62
CA GLU A 82 -1.35 18.63 6.13
C GLU A 82 -1.02 17.45 5.20
N ARG A 83 -1.11 17.65 3.88
CA ARG A 83 -0.68 16.66 2.88
C ARG A 83 0.75 16.21 3.12
N ASN A 84 1.69 17.15 3.19
CA ASN A 84 3.11 16.83 3.31
C ASN A 84 3.41 16.20 4.68
N ARG A 85 2.84 16.75 5.76
CA ARG A 85 3.01 16.23 7.12
C ARG A 85 2.56 14.77 7.24
N LEU A 86 1.34 14.46 6.82
CA LEU A 86 0.79 13.10 6.94
C LEU A 86 1.48 12.12 5.98
N PHE A 87 1.75 12.53 4.75
CA PHE A 87 2.42 11.67 3.78
C PHE A 87 3.83 11.29 4.27
N SER A 88 4.60 12.23 4.81
CA SER A 88 5.94 11.94 5.33
C SER A 88 5.93 10.96 6.51
N ILE A 89 4.91 11.03 7.38
CA ILE A 89 4.75 10.06 8.48
C ILE A 89 4.51 8.65 7.92
N ILE A 90 3.59 8.55 6.95
CA ILE A 90 3.23 7.28 6.31
C ILE A 90 4.43 6.69 5.56
N GLU A 91 5.10 7.50 4.74
CA GLU A 91 6.28 7.07 3.96
C GLU A 91 7.42 6.60 4.87
N ALA A 92 7.68 7.32 5.97
CA ALA A 92 8.69 6.90 6.93
C ALA A 92 8.33 5.57 7.62
N GLU A 93 7.06 5.34 7.94
CA GLU A 93 6.61 4.06 8.48
C GLU A 93 6.71 2.93 7.44
N PHE A 94 6.42 3.23 6.17
CA PHE A 94 6.55 2.26 5.07
C PHE A 94 8.00 1.80 4.93
N THR A 95 8.95 2.74 4.90
CA THR A 95 10.39 2.42 4.85
C THR A 95 10.81 1.61 6.06
N ARG A 96 10.39 1.97 7.28
CA ARG A 96 10.67 1.19 8.49
C ARG A 96 10.14 -0.23 8.41
N ALA A 97 8.91 -0.41 7.93
CA ALA A 97 8.28 -1.73 7.77
C ALA A 97 9.03 -2.58 6.74
N HIS A 98 9.38 -1.99 5.60
CA HIS A 98 10.18 -2.63 4.57
C HIS A 98 11.54 -3.11 5.12
N ASP A 99 12.30 -2.22 5.74
CA ASP A 99 13.63 -2.55 6.24
C ASP A 99 13.60 -3.57 7.38
N ALA A 100 12.64 -3.46 8.30
CA ALA A 100 12.46 -4.44 9.36
C ALA A 100 12.17 -5.84 8.80
N VAL A 101 11.31 -5.94 7.79
CA VAL A 101 11.02 -7.22 7.12
C VAL A 101 12.26 -7.82 6.47
N LEU A 102 13.09 -7.01 5.80
CA LEU A 102 14.36 -7.49 5.24
C LEU A 102 15.33 -7.97 6.33
N GLN A 103 15.44 -7.24 7.43
CA GLN A 103 16.29 -7.62 8.56
C GLN A 103 15.86 -8.93 9.22
N ILE A 104 14.55 -9.12 9.40
CA ILE A 104 13.94 -10.33 9.98
C ILE A 104 14.12 -11.53 9.06
N THR A 105 13.86 -11.37 7.77
CA THR A 105 13.94 -12.47 6.80
C THR A 105 15.39 -12.80 6.39
N GLY A 106 16.30 -11.82 6.50
CA GLY A 106 17.67 -11.92 5.99
C GLY A 106 17.74 -11.86 4.47
N GLN A 107 16.79 -11.19 3.83
CA GLN A 107 16.70 -11.03 2.37
C GLN A 107 17.23 -9.66 1.93
N ALA A 108 17.70 -9.58 0.69
CA ALA A 108 18.10 -8.32 0.04
C ALA A 108 16.88 -7.54 -0.48
N THR A 109 15.82 -8.23 -0.90
CA THR A 109 14.58 -7.61 -1.38
C THR A 109 13.34 -8.34 -0.84
N VAL A 110 12.20 -7.65 -0.79
CA VAL A 110 10.93 -8.28 -0.44
C VAL A 110 10.58 -9.36 -1.47
N LEU A 111 10.00 -10.46 -1.00
CA LEU A 111 9.63 -11.62 -1.83
C LEU A 111 10.80 -12.28 -2.59
N GLU A 112 12.05 -12.09 -2.16
CA GLU A 112 13.23 -12.73 -2.78
C GLU A 112 13.07 -14.26 -2.87
N ARG A 113 12.50 -14.88 -1.83
CA ARG A 113 12.25 -16.33 -1.77
C ARG A 113 10.95 -16.76 -2.47
N GLN A 114 10.20 -15.85 -3.08
CA GLN A 114 8.95 -16.11 -3.80
C GLN A 114 8.97 -15.50 -5.21
N PRO A 115 9.93 -15.89 -6.08
CA PRO A 115 10.15 -15.23 -7.36
C PRO A 115 8.96 -15.35 -8.33
N GLN A 116 8.19 -16.44 -8.26
CA GLN A 116 6.97 -16.59 -9.08
C GLN A 116 5.89 -15.59 -8.68
N LEU A 117 5.72 -15.34 -7.38
CA LEU A 117 4.79 -14.32 -6.90
C LEU A 117 5.25 -12.93 -7.32
N LEU A 118 6.52 -12.62 -7.10
CA LEU A 118 7.11 -11.33 -7.49
C LEU A 118 6.94 -11.05 -8.99
N ALA A 119 7.22 -12.04 -9.85
CA ALA A 119 6.99 -11.94 -11.29
C ALA A 119 5.51 -11.74 -11.63
N SER A 120 4.61 -12.48 -10.97
CA SER A 120 3.16 -12.33 -11.19
C SER A 120 2.65 -10.93 -10.82
N LEU A 121 3.21 -10.30 -9.77
CA LEU A 121 2.90 -8.92 -9.41
C LEU A 121 3.43 -7.94 -10.47
N GLY A 122 4.70 -8.10 -10.85
CA GLY A 122 5.35 -7.22 -11.83
C GLY A 122 4.72 -7.24 -13.23
N LEU A 123 4.06 -8.34 -13.63
CA LEU A 123 3.30 -8.41 -14.88
C LEU A 123 2.04 -7.53 -14.87
N ARG A 124 1.52 -7.16 -13.69
CA ARG A 124 0.28 -6.39 -13.56
C ARG A 124 0.54 -4.90 -13.41
N ASP A 125 1.66 -4.51 -12.84
CA ASP A 125 2.02 -3.10 -12.59
C ASP A 125 1.92 -2.23 -13.86
N PRO A 126 2.40 -2.64 -15.06
CA PRO A 126 2.25 -1.84 -16.28
C PRO A 126 0.80 -1.50 -16.67
N TYR A 127 -0.17 -2.27 -16.19
CA TYR A 127 -1.60 -2.03 -16.43
C TYR A 127 -2.25 -1.23 -15.30
N ILE A 128 -1.86 -1.50 -14.04
CA ILE A 128 -2.45 -0.83 -12.86
C ILE A 128 -1.91 0.59 -12.72
N ASP A 129 -0.64 0.81 -13.04
CA ASP A 129 0.02 2.09 -12.79
C ASP A 129 -0.61 3.22 -13.61
N PRO A 130 -0.74 3.13 -14.96
CA PRO A 130 -1.40 4.16 -15.75
C PRO A 130 -2.84 4.42 -15.30
N MET A 131 -3.57 3.35 -14.94
CA MET A 131 -4.94 3.46 -14.42
C MET A 131 -5.01 4.26 -13.13
N SER A 132 -4.02 4.10 -12.25
CA SER A 132 -3.93 4.85 -11.00
C SER A 132 -3.70 6.35 -11.27
N TYR A 133 -2.80 6.69 -12.19
CA TYR A 133 -2.59 8.09 -12.61
C TYR A 133 -3.85 8.69 -13.27
N PHE A 134 -4.54 7.93 -14.13
CA PHE A 134 -5.81 8.36 -14.71
C PHE A 134 -6.88 8.59 -13.65
N GLN A 135 -7.00 7.69 -12.67
CA GLN A 135 -7.95 7.83 -11.57
C GLN A 135 -7.70 9.13 -10.78
N VAL A 136 -6.44 9.46 -10.46
CA VAL A 136 -6.09 10.73 -9.79
C VAL A 136 -6.59 11.92 -10.59
N ARG A 137 -6.33 11.95 -11.91
CA ARG A 137 -6.81 13.04 -12.78
C ARG A 137 -8.33 13.11 -12.79
N LEU A 138 -9.02 11.99 -13.03
CA LEU A 138 -10.48 11.92 -13.10
C LEU A 138 -11.14 12.33 -11.78
N LEU A 139 -10.57 11.93 -10.64
CA LEU A 139 -11.03 12.36 -9.32
C LEU A 139 -10.87 13.87 -9.12
N ARG A 140 -9.75 14.45 -9.56
CA ARG A 140 -9.51 15.89 -9.49
C ARG A 140 -10.54 16.66 -10.32
N GLU A 141 -10.78 16.21 -11.55
CA GLU A 141 -11.79 16.80 -12.44
C GLU A 141 -13.19 16.66 -11.83
N LEU A 142 -13.57 15.46 -11.40
CA LEU A 142 -14.88 15.18 -10.79
C LEU A 142 -15.16 16.02 -9.53
N ARG A 143 -14.15 16.25 -8.68
CA ARG A 143 -14.28 17.08 -7.46
C ARG A 143 -14.46 18.57 -7.77
N ARG A 144 -14.00 19.04 -8.93
CA ARG A 144 -14.14 20.44 -9.38
C ARG A 144 -15.47 20.72 -10.09
N LEU A 145 -16.12 19.69 -10.65
CA LEU A 145 -17.40 19.86 -11.33
C LEU A 145 -18.52 20.19 -10.34
N PRO A 146 -19.29 21.28 -10.56
CA PRO A 146 -20.44 21.62 -9.73
C PRO A 146 -21.49 20.52 -9.65
N ALA A 147 -22.30 20.54 -8.60
CA ALA A 147 -23.51 19.73 -8.54
C ALA A 147 -24.44 20.11 -9.71
N GLY A 148 -24.88 19.12 -10.48
CA GLY A 148 -25.73 19.34 -11.67
C GLY A 148 -25.01 19.52 -13.00
N ASP A 149 -23.66 19.58 -13.03
CA ASP A 149 -22.93 19.62 -14.30
C ASP A 149 -23.18 18.33 -15.11
N PRO A 150 -23.66 18.41 -16.37
CA PRO A 150 -24.01 17.23 -17.18
C PRO A 150 -22.81 16.30 -17.42
N ARG A 151 -21.57 16.80 -17.34
CA ARG A 151 -20.35 16.00 -17.49
C ARG A 151 -20.05 15.15 -16.27
N ARG A 152 -20.63 15.46 -15.11
CA ARG A 152 -20.34 14.78 -13.84
C ARG A 152 -20.65 13.28 -13.90
N ALA A 153 -21.76 12.91 -14.55
CA ALA A 153 -22.15 11.52 -14.74
C ALA A 153 -21.11 10.73 -15.54
N ALA A 154 -20.61 11.30 -16.64
CA ALA A 154 -19.58 10.66 -17.47
C ALA A 154 -18.24 10.51 -16.71
N HIS A 155 -17.83 11.52 -15.94
CA HIS A 155 -16.60 11.45 -15.13
C HIS A 155 -16.72 10.42 -14.01
N LEU A 156 -17.88 10.34 -13.34
CA LEU A 156 -18.13 9.32 -12.33
C LEU A 156 -18.02 7.92 -12.94
N GLN A 157 -18.62 7.69 -14.11
CA GLN A 157 -18.50 6.41 -14.82
C GLN A 157 -17.05 6.07 -15.17
N ALA A 158 -16.26 7.05 -15.62
CA ALA A 158 -14.83 6.85 -15.87
C ALA A 158 -14.07 6.49 -14.58
N VAL A 159 -14.34 7.17 -13.45
CA VAL A 159 -13.75 6.82 -12.15
C VAL A 159 -14.14 5.40 -11.75
N LEU A 160 -15.40 5.01 -11.85
CA LEU A 160 -15.85 3.65 -11.50
C LEU A 160 -15.16 2.57 -12.34
N ARG A 161 -14.91 2.84 -13.63
CA ARG A 161 -14.12 1.93 -14.48
C ARG A 161 -12.68 1.79 -13.98
N THR A 162 -12.05 2.89 -13.57
CA THR A 162 -10.70 2.80 -12.98
C THR A 162 -10.70 2.03 -11.66
N ILE A 163 -11.73 2.21 -10.83
CA ILE A 163 -11.88 1.48 -9.56
C ILE A 163 -11.91 -0.03 -9.80
N ASN A 164 -12.73 -0.47 -10.77
CA ASN A 164 -12.86 -1.87 -11.11
C ASN A 164 -11.56 -2.47 -11.66
N GLY A 165 -10.84 -1.76 -12.55
CA GLY A 165 -9.60 -2.30 -13.11
C GLY A 165 -8.44 -2.33 -12.11
N ILE A 166 -8.32 -1.33 -11.22
CA ILE A 166 -7.32 -1.36 -10.14
C ILE A 166 -7.60 -2.53 -9.19
N ALA A 167 -8.86 -2.73 -8.81
CA ALA A 167 -9.27 -3.84 -7.95
C ALA A 167 -8.97 -5.21 -8.60
N ALA A 168 -9.27 -5.35 -9.90
CA ALA A 168 -9.00 -6.58 -10.64
C ALA A 168 -7.50 -6.89 -10.74
N GLY A 169 -6.64 -5.87 -10.86
CA GLY A 169 -5.19 -6.02 -10.92
C GLY A 169 -4.55 -6.40 -9.58
N LEU A 170 -4.92 -5.69 -8.50
CA LEU A 170 -4.32 -5.89 -7.18
C LEU A 170 -4.79 -7.19 -6.49
N GLN A 171 -6.00 -7.64 -6.80
CA GLN A 171 -6.63 -8.82 -6.20
C GLN A 171 -6.58 -8.75 -4.66
N ASN A 172 -6.19 -9.83 -3.96
CA ASN A 172 -6.22 -9.90 -2.49
C ASN A 172 -5.15 -8.99 -1.87
N THR A 173 -5.54 -8.02 -1.04
CA THR A 173 -4.59 -7.08 -0.38
C THR A 173 -4.75 -7.00 1.14
N GLY A 174 -5.50 -7.92 1.74
CA GLY A 174 -5.75 -8.00 3.18
C GLY A 174 -6.26 -9.38 3.56
#